data_AF-U6EEV5-F1
#
_entry.id   AF-U6EEV5-F1
#
_cell.length_a   1.000
_cell.length_b   1.000
_cell.length_c   1.000
_cell.angle_alpha   90.00
_cell.angle_beta   90.00
_cell.angle_gamma   90.00
#
_symmetry.space_group_name_H-M   'P 1'
#
loop_
_entity.id
_entity.type
_entity.pdbx_description
1 polymer ?
#
loop_
_entity_poly.entity_id
_entity_poly.type
_entity_poly.pdbx_seq_one_letter_code
_entity_poly.pdbx_strand_id
1 'polypeptide(L)'
;MKNNIILKIGIIGALFSVVLVSGCTSYSTNETKTFSDGVMSFDYPGFFNTETQEINNSKIQRVAYFVSGDLFNKQYINVFKNKTDISPVELRDETVSKNKNSSTSEVLFTSTETNPNGVVVETIRMTIVYKENNEKTRHNLMYFKIKDTVYGIGVYGPYSNREKITSTANIIFQSIK
;
A
#
# COMPACT_ATOMS: atom_id res chain seq x y z
N MET A 1 70.66 -7.00 -37.86
CA MET A 1 70.71 -8.19 -36.98
C MET A 1 69.34 -8.40 -36.36
N LYS A 2 68.74 -9.56 -36.65
CA LYS A 2 67.56 -10.08 -35.93
C LYS A 2 67.96 -10.32 -34.47
N ASN A 3 67.06 -10.07 -33.52
CA ASN A 3 66.94 -10.90 -32.33
C ASN A 3 65.47 -10.92 -31.88
N ASN A 4 64.89 -12.10 -32.02
CA ASN A 4 63.59 -12.48 -31.48
C ASN A 4 63.76 -12.74 -29.98
N ILE A 5 62.85 -12.21 -29.16
CA ILE A 5 62.51 -12.82 -27.88
C ILE A 5 61.00 -13.03 -27.86
N ILE A 6 60.62 -14.30 -27.90
CA ILE A 6 59.29 -14.81 -27.63
C ILE A 6 59.24 -15.21 -26.15
N LEU A 7 58.28 -14.66 -25.40
CA LEU A 7 57.68 -15.21 -24.15
C LEU A 7 56.76 -14.08 -23.60
N LYS A 8 55.57 -14.27 -23.06
CA LYS A 8 54.78 -15.43 -22.64
C LYS A 8 53.33 -14.95 -22.45
N ILE A 9 52.41 -15.89 -22.56
CA ILE A 9 50.95 -15.79 -22.40
C ILE A 9 50.50 -14.91 -21.21
N GLY A 10 49.59 -13.98 -21.46
CA GLY A 10 48.76 -13.30 -20.48
C GLY A 10 47.29 -13.43 -20.89
N ILE A 11 46.55 -14.23 -20.13
CA ILE A 11 45.15 -14.58 -20.31
C ILE A 11 44.24 -13.37 -20.03
N ILE A 12 43.26 -13.17 -20.92
CA ILE A 12 41.91 -12.64 -20.72
C ILE A 12 41.75 -11.33 -19.93
N GLY A 13 41.27 -10.31 -20.63
CA GLY A 13 40.67 -9.13 -20.04
C GLY A 13 39.77 -8.42 -21.05
N ALA A 14 38.73 -9.10 -21.53
CA ALA A 14 37.62 -8.40 -22.19
C ALA A 14 36.98 -7.50 -21.14
N LEU A 15 37.34 -6.21 -21.13
CA LEU A 15 36.56 -5.18 -20.45
C LEU A 15 35.23 -5.09 -21.19
N PHE A 16 34.25 -5.89 -20.75
CA PHE A 16 32.86 -5.55 -20.97
C PHE A 16 32.58 -4.34 -20.07
N SER A 17 32.65 -3.16 -20.67
CA SER A 17 32.01 -1.96 -20.12
C SER A 17 30.51 -2.24 -20.09
N VAL A 18 30.03 -2.82 -18.97
CA VAL A 18 28.62 -2.78 -18.64
C VAL A 18 28.33 -1.31 -18.39
N VAL A 19 27.79 -0.65 -19.40
CA VAL A 19 27.08 0.61 -19.23
C VAL A 19 25.93 0.27 -18.30
N LEU A 20 26.14 0.49 -17.00
CA LEU A 20 25.03 0.68 -16.08
C LEU A 20 24.33 1.91 -16.62
N VAL A 21 23.31 1.67 -17.45
CA VAL A 21 22.25 2.64 -17.66
C VAL A 21 21.64 2.78 -16.28
N SER A 22 22.19 3.71 -15.48
CA SER A 22 21.52 4.28 -14.34
C SER A 22 20.33 5.03 -14.91
N GLY A 23 19.29 4.26 -15.26
CA GLY A 23 17.96 4.77 -15.33
C GLY A 23 17.64 5.23 -13.92
N CYS A 24 17.98 6.49 -13.63
CA CYS A 24 17.12 7.29 -12.79
C CYS A 24 15.76 7.24 -13.45
N THR A 25 14.97 6.20 -13.16
CA THR A 25 13.54 6.25 -13.37
C THR A 25 13.08 7.28 -12.37
N SER A 26 13.03 8.53 -12.80
CA SER A 26 12.14 9.51 -12.22
C SER A 26 10.77 8.85 -12.23
N TYR A 27 10.38 8.24 -11.11
CA TYR A 27 9.03 7.71 -10.96
C TYR A 27 8.10 8.89 -11.22
N SER A 28 7.38 8.84 -12.34
CA SER A 28 6.32 9.80 -12.59
C SER A 28 5.32 9.64 -11.46
N THR A 29 5.26 10.63 -10.57
CA THR A 29 4.31 10.65 -9.46
C THR A 29 2.86 10.79 -9.92
N ASN A 30 2.64 10.93 -11.24
CA ASN A 30 1.35 11.25 -11.84
C ASN A 30 0.68 10.04 -12.53
N GLU A 31 1.34 8.90 -12.62
CA GLU A 31 0.68 7.69 -13.13
C GLU A 31 -0.25 7.11 -12.06
N THR A 32 -1.47 6.76 -12.45
CA THR A 32 -2.41 5.99 -11.65
C THR A 32 -2.57 4.60 -12.25
N LYS A 33 -2.73 3.60 -11.38
CA LYS A 33 -3.05 2.22 -11.71
C LYS A 33 -4.43 1.89 -11.14
N THR A 34 -5.14 0.96 -11.76
CA THR A 34 -6.44 0.49 -11.28
C THR A 34 -6.31 -0.92 -10.72
N PHE A 35 -6.85 -1.13 -9.52
CA PHE A 35 -7.11 -2.46 -8.99
C PHE A 35 -8.55 -2.84 -9.32
N SER A 36 -8.79 -4.09 -9.68
CA SER A 36 -10.13 -4.65 -9.79
C SER A 36 -10.13 -6.12 -9.39
N ASP A 37 -11.16 -6.53 -8.63
CA ASP A 37 -11.43 -7.95 -8.35
C ASP A 37 -12.62 -8.49 -9.16
N GLY A 38 -13.03 -7.76 -10.21
CA GLY A 38 -14.19 -8.07 -11.04
C GLY A 38 -15.52 -7.56 -10.49
N VAL A 39 -15.59 -7.16 -9.21
CA VAL A 39 -16.80 -6.60 -8.58
C VAL A 39 -16.57 -5.18 -8.08
N MET A 40 -15.44 -4.96 -7.40
CA MET A 40 -15.00 -3.69 -6.88
C MET A 40 -13.72 -3.25 -7.60
N SER A 41 -13.57 -1.95 -7.82
CA SER A 41 -12.34 -1.36 -8.33
C SER A 41 -12.02 -0.03 -7.67
N PHE A 42 -10.74 0.35 -7.70
CA PHE A 42 -10.28 1.69 -7.32
C PHE A 42 -8.95 2.00 -8.01
N ASP A 43 -8.63 3.29 -8.10
CA ASP A 43 -7.36 3.78 -8.60
C ASP A 43 -6.38 4.06 -7.45
N TYR A 44 -5.09 3.86 -7.70
CA TYR A 44 -4.01 4.09 -6.76
C TYR A 44 -2.74 4.56 -7.49
N PRO A 45 -1.78 5.19 -6.79
CA PRO A 45 -0.57 5.70 -7.44
C PRO A 45 0.30 4.61 -8.10
N GLY A 46 0.89 4.93 -9.25
CA GLY A 46 1.64 4.00 -10.09
C GLY A 46 2.93 3.47 -9.47
N PHE A 47 3.47 4.15 -8.45
CA PHE A 47 4.69 3.74 -7.74
C PHE A 47 4.47 2.57 -6.76
N PHE A 48 3.24 2.07 -6.62
CA PHE A 48 2.96 0.86 -5.86
C PHE A 48 3.22 -0.40 -6.68
N ASN A 49 3.81 -1.39 -6.02
CA ASN A 49 3.97 -2.75 -6.51
C ASN A 49 2.99 -3.67 -5.78
N THR A 50 2.45 -4.64 -6.48
CA THR A 50 1.64 -5.71 -5.88
C THR A 50 2.55 -6.70 -5.19
N GLU A 51 2.16 -7.12 -4.00
CA GLU A 51 2.86 -8.11 -3.20
C GLU A 51 1.90 -9.26 -2.88
N THR A 52 2.39 -10.49 -3.01
CA THR A 52 1.60 -11.66 -2.64
C THR A 52 1.72 -11.89 -1.14
N GLN A 53 0.64 -11.63 -0.42
CA GLN A 53 0.51 -12.07 0.96
C GLN A 53 -0.89 -12.64 1.16
N GLU A 54 -1.01 -13.96 1.28
CA GLU A 54 -2.30 -14.59 1.43
C GLU A 54 -2.80 -14.49 2.87
N ILE A 55 -4.00 -13.94 3.04
CA ILE A 55 -4.78 -14.05 4.26
C ILE A 55 -6.17 -14.50 3.86
N ASN A 56 -6.58 -15.69 4.30
CA ASN A 56 -7.92 -16.21 4.08
C ASN A 56 -8.33 -17.03 5.31
N ASN A 57 -9.24 -16.47 6.10
CA ASN A 57 -9.80 -17.14 7.27
C ASN A 57 -11.32 -16.99 7.30
N SER A 58 -11.96 -17.38 8.40
CA SER A 58 -13.42 -17.33 8.54
C SER A 58 -14.01 -15.92 8.54
N LYS A 59 -13.22 -14.88 8.82
CA LYS A 59 -13.68 -13.49 8.94
C LYS A 59 -13.23 -12.60 7.79
N ILE A 60 -12.02 -12.79 7.29
CA ILE A 60 -11.42 -11.92 6.28
C ILE A 60 -10.75 -12.72 5.16
N GLN A 61 -10.83 -12.16 3.96
CA GLN A 61 -10.04 -12.58 2.82
C GLN A 61 -9.33 -11.35 2.26
N ARG A 62 -8.01 -11.31 2.34
CA ARG A 62 -7.22 -10.28 1.64
C ARG A 62 -7.27 -10.56 0.15
N VAL A 63 -7.60 -9.54 -0.63
CA VAL A 63 -7.71 -9.64 -2.10
C VAL A 63 -6.61 -8.87 -2.82
N ALA A 64 -5.96 -7.92 -2.14
CA ALA A 64 -4.74 -7.29 -2.63
C ALA A 64 -3.90 -6.71 -1.51
N TYR A 65 -2.60 -6.66 -1.74
CA TYR A 65 -1.64 -5.96 -0.89
C TYR A 65 -0.64 -5.25 -1.79
N PHE A 66 -0.41 -3.97 -1.51
CA PHE A 66 0.50 -3.15 -2.29
C PHE A 66 1.52 -2.46 -1.38
N VAL A 67 2.75 -2.37 -1.87
CA VAL A 67 3.86 -1.69 -1.20
C VAL A 67 4.42 -0.63 -2.15
N SER A 68 4.59 0.59 -1.65
CA SER A 68 5.23 1.65 -2.44
C SER A 68 6.71 1.35 -2.68
N GLY A 69 7.23 1.68 -3.86
CA GLY A 69 8.66 1.55 -4.18
C GLY A 69 9.60 2.49 -3.40
N ASP A 70 9.10 3.44 -2.61
CA ASP A 70 9.93 4.32 -1.78
C ASP A 70 10.47 3.55 -0.56
N LEU A 71 11.77 3.25 -0.56
CA LEU A 71 12.46 2.50 0.51
C LEU A 71 12.42 3.20 1.87
N PHE A 72 12.40 4.54 1.91
CA PHE A 72 12.50 5.31 3.15
C PHE A 72 11.14 5.81 3.65
N ASN A 73 10.14 5.88 2.78
CA ASN A 73 8.78 6.30 3.13
C ASN A 73 7.72 5.30 2.66
N LYS A 74 7.95 4.02 2.97
CA LYS A 74 7.05 2.93 2.56
C LYS A 74 5.60 3.20 2.97
N GLN A 75 4.71 3.15 1.99
CA GLN A 75 3.28 3.14 2.16
C GLN A 75 2.76 1.76 1.79
N TYR A 76 1.68 1.38 2.44
CA TYR A 76 1.01 0.10 2.27
C TYR A 76 -0.45 0.36 1.94
N ILE A 77 -0.99 -0.42 1.00
CA ILE A 77 -2.42 -0.51 0.75
C ILE A 77 -2.81 -1.96 0.99
N ASN A 78 -3.69 -2.21 1.96
CA ASN A 78 -4.22 -3.54 2.25
C ASN A 78 -5.71 -3.56 1.93
N VAL A 79 -6.12 -4.47 1.06
CA VAL A 79 -7.50 -4.61 0.58
C VAL A 79 -8.03 -5.98 1.00
N PHE A 80 -9.17 -6.00 1.67
CA PHE A 80 -9.79 -7.24 2.11
C PHE A 80 -11.31 -7.23 1.95
N LYS A 81 -11.86 -8.42 1.76
CA LYS A 81 -13.28 -8.73 1.92
C LYS A 81 -13.52 -9.16 3.35
N ASN A 82 -14.57 -8.64 3.96
CA ASN A 82 -15.14 -9.19 5.16
C ASN A 82 -16.10 -10.33 4.77
N LYS A 83 -15.93 -11.49 5.38
CA LYS A 83 -16.70 -12.71 5.12
C LYS A 83 -17.85 -12.93 6.11
N THR A 84 -18.01 -12.02 7.06
CA THR A 84 -19.11 -12.00 8.02
C THR A 84 -20.23 -11.08 7.54
N ASP A 85 -21.42 -11.23 8.11
CA ASP A 85 -22.62 -10.44 7.74
C ASP A 85 -22.67 -9.03 8.35
N ILE A 86 -21.56 -8.54 8.93
CA ILE A 86 -21.53 -7.21 9.55
C ILE A 86 -21.58 -6.10 8.51
N SER A 87 -22.26 -5.01 8.82
CA SER A 87 -22.27 -3.81 7.98
C SER A 87 -20.93 -3.03 8.04
N PRO A 88 -20.66 -2.16 7.05
CA PRO A 88 -19.49 -1.27 7.10
C PRO A 88 -19.44 -0.38 8.36
N VAL A 89 -20.60 0.08 8.85
CA VAL A 89 -20.73 0.90 10.07
C VAL A 89 -20.34 0.09 11.30
N GLU A 90 -20.85 -1.13 11.43
CA GLU A 90 -20.48 -2.03 12.54
C GLU A 90 -18.99 -2.35 12.50
N LEU A 91 -18.43 -2.62 11.32
CA LEU A 91 -16.98 -2.85 11.16
C LEU A 91 -16.15 -1.62 11.57
N ARG A 92 -16.61 -0.41 11.21
CA ARG A 92 -16.00 0.85 11.66
C ARG A 92 -16.02 0.94 13.18
N ASP A 93 -17.18 0.75 13.79
CA ASP A 93 -17.39 0.93 15.22
C ASP A 93 -16.63 -0.12 16.05
N GLU A 94 -16.58 -1.37 15.59
CA GLU A 94 -15.72 -2.41 16.18
C GLU A 94 -14.24 -2.02 16.12
N THR A 95 -13.78 -1.49 14.99
CA THR A 95 -12.39 -1.06 14.80
C THR A 95 -12.07 0.10 15.75
N VAL A 96 -12.97 1.08 15.86
CA VAL A 96 -12.82 2.22 16.77
C VAL A 96 -12.79 1.75 18.22
N SER A 97 -13.70 0.86 18.63
CA SER A 97 -13.76 0.32 19.99
C SER A 97 -12.46 -0.39 20.37
N LYS A 98 -11.93 -1.26 19.49
CA LYS A 98 -10.65 -1.95 19.71
C LYS A 98 -9.48 -0.98 19.87
N ASN A 99 -9.42 0.07 19.05
CA ASN A 99 -8.30 1.01 19.07
C ASN A 99 -8.41 2.08 20.17
N LYS A 100 -9.61 2.47 20.61
CA LYS A 100 -9.78 3.37 21.76
C LYS A 100 -9.33 2.74 23.07
N ASN A 101 -9.45 1.42 23.19
CA ASN A 101 -9.06 0.68 24.39
C ASN A 101 -7.58 0.25 24.40
N SER A 102 -6.83 0.58 23.34
CA SER A 102 -5.42 0.21 23.20
C SER A 102 -4.53 1.37 23.64
N SER A 103 -3.49 1.08 24.43
CA SER A 103 -2.52 2.07 24.89
C SER A 103 -1.56 2.54 23.79
N THR A 104 -1.58 1.91 22.62
CA THR A 104 -0.67 2.20 21.51
C THR A 104 -1.35 2.82 20.30
N SER A 105 -2.64 3.11 20.37
CA SER A 105 -3.39 3.68 19.24
C SER A 105 -4.21 4.88 19.66
N GLU A 106 -4.38 5.79 18.71
CA GLU A 106 -5.14 7.02 18.89
C GLU A 106 -6.08 7.20 17.69
N VAL A 107 -7.39 7.15 17.92
CA VAL A 107 -8.39 7.46 16.90
C VAL A 107 -8.51 8.98 16.79
N LEU A 108 -8.15 9.52 15.64
CA LEU A 108 -8.11 10.97 15.39
C LEU A 108 -9.41 11.48 14.78
N PHE A 109 -10.03 10.69 13.91
CA PHE A 109 -11.20 11.09 13.15
C PHE A 109 -11.97 9.87 12.66
N THR A 110 -13.29 10.01 12.56
CA THR A 110 -14.22 9.05 11.97
C THR A 110 -15.29 9.81 11.21
N SER A 111 -15.67 9.33 10.03
CA SER A 111 -16.76 9.91 9.25
C SER A 111 -17.52 8.86 8.45
N THR A 112 -18.71 9.24 8.01
CA THR A 112 -19.46 8.58 6.94
C THR A 112 -19.50 9.56 5.76
N GLU A 113 -18.95 9.16 4.62
CA GLU A 113 -18.85 10.01 3.43
C GLU A 113 -19.36 9.25 2.20
N THR A 114 -19.92 9.95 1.22
CA THR A 114 -20.28 9.35 -0.08
C THR A 114 -19.28 9.83 -1.11
N ASN A 115 -18.66 8.89 -1.84
CA ASN A 115 -17.69 9.24 -2.86
C ASN A 115 -18.37 9.69 -4.17
N PRO A 116 -17.62 10.20 -5.16
CA PRO A 116 -18.18 10.65 -6.45
C PRO A 116 -18.94 9.57 -7.25
N ASN A 117 -18.69 8.29 -6.97
CA ASN A 117 -19.37 7.16 -7.64
C ASN A 117 -20.62 6.69 -6.86
N GLY A 118 -21.02 7.41 -5.81
CA GLY A 118 -22.22 7.08 -5.02
C GLY A 118 -22.01 5.98 -3.97
N VAL A 119 -20.77 5.56 -3.72
CA VAL A 119 -20.47 4.57 -2.67
C VAL A 119 -20.39 5.26 -1.32
N VAL A 120 -21.18 4.79 -0.36
CA VAL A 120 -21.08 5.21 1.04
C VAL A 120 -19.89 4.50 1.70
N VAL A 121 -18.99 5.29 2.26
CA VAL A 121 -17.72 4.85 2.86
C VAL A 121 -17.63 5.34 4.29
N GLU A 122 -17.40 4.39 5.19
CA GLU A 122 -17.09 4.60 6.59
C GLU A 122 -15.59 4.76 6.75
N THR A 123 -15.13 5.95 7.15
CA THR A 123 -13.70 6.23 7.27
C THR A 123 -13.24 6.28 8.72
N ILE A 124 -12.00 5.85 8.94
CA ILE A 124 -11.30 6.04 10.21
C ILE A 124 -9.90 6.55 9.89
N ARG A 125 -9.46 7.53 10.67
CA ARG A 125 -8.08 7.98 10.68
C ARG A 125 -7.53 7.82 12.08
N MET A 126 -6.41 7.13 12.18
CA MET A 126 -5.79 6.83 13.47
C MET A 126 -4.27 6.84 13.37
N THR A 127 -3.63 6.82 14.53
CA THR A 127 -2.21 6.49 14.64
C THR A 127 -2.03 5.24 15.48
N ILE A 128 -1.00 4.46 15.17
CA ILE A 128 -0.62 3.26 15.92
C ILE A 128 0.89 3.31 16.15
N VAL A 129 1.31 3.06 17.39
CA VAL A 129 2.71 2.88 17.79
C VAL A 129 2.98 1.39 17.92
N TYR A 130 3.79 0.82 17.03
CA TYR A 130 4.16 -0.59 17.10
C TYR A 130 5.11 -0.84 18.27
N LYS A 131 4.80 -1.82 19.13
CA LYS A 131 5.59 -2.07 20.36
C LYS A 131 6.97 -2.64 20.04
N GLU A 132 7.09 -3.31 18.91
CA GLU A 132 8.29 -4.03 18.48
C GLU A 132 9.44 -3.07 18.15
N ASN A 133 9.13 -1.89 17.61
CA ASN A 133 10.13 -0.93 17.14
C ASN A 133 9.83 0.54 17.56
N ASN A 134 8.79 0.75 18.37
CA ASN A 134 8.29 2.06 18.80
C ASN A 134 7.94 3.01 17.63
N GLU A 135 7.67 2.46 16.45
CA GLU A 135 7.38 3.24 15.25
C GLU A 135 5.94 3.74 15.27
N LYS A 136 5.77 5.06 15.24
CA LYS A 136 4.45 5.68 15.05
C LYS A 136 4.08 5.65 13.57
N THR A 137 2.90 5.12 13.28
CA THR A 137 2.34 4.99 11.93
C THR A 137 1.03 5.75 11.80
N ARG A 138 0.72 6.17 10.58
CA ARG A 138 -0.56 6.77 10.19
C ARG A 138 -1.37 5.70 9.46
N HIS A 139 -2.66 5.59 9.80
CA HIS A 139 -3.61 4.70 9.14
C HIS A 139 -4.84 5.49 8.71
N ASN A 140 -5.22 5.36 7.44
CA ASN A 140 -6.52 5.77 6.94
C ASN A 140 -7.25 4.50 6.48
N LEU A 141 -8.35 4.18 7.13
CA LEU A 141 -9.18 3.00 6.88
C LEU A 141 -10.48 3.44 6.21
N MET A 142 -10.96 2.64 5.27
CA MET A 142 -12.21 2.84 4.54
C MET A 142 -12.97 1.51 4.53
N TYR A 143 -14.20 1.51 5.04
CA TYR A 143 -15.11 0.36 5.00
C TYR A 143 -16.34 0.71 4.19
N PHE A 144 -16.76 -0.16 3.29
CA PHE A 144 -17.87 0.10 2.39
C PHE A 144 -18.44 -1.21 1.88
N LYS A 145 -19.63 -1.14 1.27
CA LYS A 145 -20.31 -2.29 0.70
C LYS A 145 -20.52 -2.08 -0.79
N ILE A 146 -20.15 -3.07 -1.60
CA ILE A 146 -20.47 -3.13 -3.03
C ILE A 146 -21.19 -4.44 -3.30
N LYS A 147 -22.40 -4.35 -3.87
CA LYS A 147 -23.36 -5.47 -3.93
C LYS A 147 -23.53 -6.06 -2.53
N ASP A 148 -23.34 -7.36 -2.35
CA ASP A 148 -23.49 -8.04 -1.06
C ASP A 148 -22.15 -8.22 -0.31
N THR A 149 -21.05 -7.66 -0.80
CA THR A 149 -19.73 -7.82 -0.17
C THR A 149 -19.29 -6.57 0.56
N VAL A 150 -18.90 -6.72 1.83
CA VAL A 150 -18.25 -5.66 2.61
C VAL A 150 -16.75 -5.71 2.40
N TYR A 151 -16.18 -4.56 2.06
CA TYR A 151 -14.76 -4.37 1.82
C TYR A 151 -14.13 -3.50 2.90
N GLY A 152 -12.84 -3.72 3.12
CA GLY A 152 -11.98 -2.79 3.84
C GLY A 152 -10.72 -2.48 3.05
N ILE A 153 -10.38 -1.20 3.01
CA ILE A 153 -9.11 -0.71 2.47
C ILE A 153 -8.39 0.07 3.58
N GLY A 154 -7.17 -0.35 3.89
CA GLY A 154 -6.28 0.37 4.79
C GLY A 154 -5.09 0.94 4.04
N VAL A 155 -4.89 2.25 4.13
CA VAL A 155 -3.68 2.93 3.64
C VAL A 155 -2.86 3.38 4.82
N TYR A 156 -1.64 2.86 4.94
CA TYR A 156 -0.83 3.10 6.13
C TYR A 156 0.67 3.12 5.87
N GLY A 157 1.43 3.61 6.87
CA GLY A 157 2.88 3.73 6.81
C GLY A 157 3.44 4.64 7.90
N PRO A 158 4.73 4.98 7.87
CA PRO A 158 5.38 5.84 8.84
C PRO A 158 4.66 7.18 9.00
N TYR A 159 4.53 7.67 10.24
CA TYR A 159 3.84 8.94 10.52
C TYR A 159 4.55 10.16 9.90
N SER A 160 5.86 10.07 9.66
CA SER A 160 6.63 11.06 8.90
C SER A 160 6.03 11.31 7.51
N ASN A 161 5.37 10.32 6.91
CA ASN A 161 4.77 10.38 5.58
C ASN A 161 3.24 10.57 5.58
N ARG A 162 2.65 11.00 6.71
CA ARG A 162 1.18 11.08 6.91
C ARG A 162 0.40 11.84 5.83
N GLU A 163 1.00 12.85 5.22
CA GLU A 163 0.37 13.65 4.15
C GLU A 163 0.25 12.84 2.87
N LYS A 164 1.31 12.17 2.41
CA LYS A 164 1.24 11.29 1.24
C LYS A 164 0.32 10.10 1.48
N ILE A 165 0.33 9.52 2.68
CA ILE A 165 -0.60 8.43 3.06
C ILE A 165 -2.05 8.91 2.97
N THR A 166 -2.35 10.14 3.39
CA THR A 166 -3.69 10.73 3.28
C THR A 166 -4.05 11.05 1.83
N SER A 167 -3.10 11.55 1.04
CA SER A 167 -3.31 11.78 -0.40
C SER A 167 -3.60 10.49 -1.17
N THR A 168 -2.86 9.41 -0.91
CA THR A 168 -3.12 8.07 -1.46
C THR A 168 -4.51 7.57 -1.08
N ALA A 169 -4.91 7.72 0.18
CA ALA A 169 -6.26 7.35 0.62
C ALA A 169 -7.36 8.15 -0.09
N ASN A 170 -7.12 9.44 -0.36
CA ASN A 170 -8.08 10.28 -1.09
C ASN A 170 -8.23 9.86 -2.56
N ILE A 171 -7.13 9.50 -3.24
CA ILE A 171 -7.18 8.97 -4.62
C ILE A 171 -8.05 7.71 -4.66
N ILE A 172 -7.84 6.79 -3.71
CA ILE A 172 -8.63 5.56 -3.59
C ILE A 172 -10.09 5.90 -3.30
N PHE A 173 -10.36 6.72 -2.28
CA PHE A 173 -11.72 7.13 -1.91
C PHE A 173 -12.51 7.67 -3.12
N GLN A 174 -11.90 8.57 -3.89
CA GLN A 174 -12.53 9.22 -5.05
C GLN A 174 -12.86 8.24 -6.19
N SER A 175 -12.18 7.10 -6.27
CA SER A 175 -12.26 6.18 -7.40
C SER A 175 -12.93 4.84 -7.11
N ILE A 176 -13.22 4.52 -5.83
CA ILE A 176 -13.97 3.30 -5.45
C ILE A 176 -15.28 3.20 -6.23
N LYS A 177 -15.54 2.06 -6.87
CA LYS A 177 -16.78 1.75 -7.59
C LYS A 177 -16.98 0.25 -7.77
#